data_AF-A0A659NWC8-F1
#
_entry.id   AF-A0A659NWC8-F1
#
_cell.length_a   1.000
_cell.length_b   1.000
_cell.length_c   1.000
_cell.angle_alpha   90.00
_cell.angle_beta   90.00
_cell.angle_gamma   90.00
#
_symmetry.space_group_name_H-M   'P 1'
#
loop_
_entity.id
_entity.type
_entity.pdbx_description
1 polymer ?
#
loop_
_entity_poly.entity_id
_entity_poly.type
_entity_poly.pdbx_seq_one_letter_code
_entity_poly.pdbx_strand_id
1 'polypeptide(L)'
;TLDNNVTGEGQIVKSGSDELIVTGANDYSGGTTISGGTLIADHADSLGTGAVANSGVLQVGEGELENTLSGTGSLVKTGTGELTLNGDNDYSGGTTIDDGVLIADNADSLGSGDIDNSGVLQVGEGELKNTLSGTGSLVKIGTGELTLNGDNDYSGGTTISDGTLIADHADSLGTGAIDNSGVLQVGEGELKNTLSG
;
A
#
# COMPACT_ATOMS: atom_id res chain seq x y z
N THR A 1 -11.28 -19.36 -10.89
CA THR A 1 -10.33 -18.63 -11.75
C THR A 1 -11.06 -18.16 -12.98
N LEU A 2 -10.81 -16.92 -13.40
CA LEU A 2 -11.29 -16.30 -14.63
C LEU A 2 -10.06 -16.04 -15.52
N ASP A 3 -9.87 -16.88 -16.52
CA ASP A 3 -8.66 -16.88 -17.36
C ASP A 3 -8.84 -16.09 -18.67
N ASN A 4 -10.06 -15.68 -19.00
CA ASN A 4 -10.37 -14.97 -20.23
C ASN A 4 -10.20 -13.47 -20.04
N ASN A 5 -9.66 -12.79 -21.06
CA ASN A 5 -9.70 -11.34 -21.13
C ASN A 5 -11.15 -10.87 -21.21
N VAL A 6 -11.53 -9.97 -20.31
CA VAL A 6 -12.82 -9.30 -20.27
C VAL A 6 -12.61 -7.88 -20.80
N THR A 7 -13.40 -7.51 -21.80
CA THR A 7 -13.28 -6.23 -22.48
C THR A 7 -14.59 -5.44 -22.53
N GLY A 8 -14.50 -4.12 -22.72
CA GLY A 8 -15.65 -3.24 -22.93
C GLY A 8 -16.29 -2.69 -21.65
N GLU A 9 -17.51 -2.18 -21.72
CA GLU A 9 -18.15 -1.43 -20.61
C GLU A 9 -18.67 -2.31 -19.45
N GLY A 10 -18.37 -3.61 -19.47
CA GLY A 10 -18.83 -4.56 -18.46
C GLY A 10 -18.18 -4.36 -17.09
N GLN A 11 -18.78 -4.97 -16.07
CA GLN A 11 -18.30 -4.99 -14.69
C GLN A 11 -18.02 -6.41 -14.23
N ILE A 12 -16.98 -6.60 -13.42
CA ILE A 12 -16.78 -7.83 -12.63
C ILE A 12 -17.39 -7.64 -11.25
N VAL A 13 -18.23 -8.59 -10.83
CA VAL A 13 -18.80 -8.63 -9.46
C VAL A 13 -18.37 -9.92 -8.78
N LYS A 14 -17.50 -9.78 -7.77
CA LYS A 14 -17.14 -10.86 -6.85
C LYS A 14 -18.12 -10.87 -5.67
N SER A 15 -18.92 -11.92 -5.60
CA SER A 15 -19.83 -12.21 -4.48
C SER A 15 -19.47 -13.55 -3.81
N GLY A 16 -20.07 -13.81 -2.65
CA GLY A 16 -19.82 -15.04 -1.86
C GLY A 16 -18.50 -15.00 -1.08
N SER A 17 -18.30 -15.97 -0.20
CA SER A 17 -17.16 -16.04 0.71
C SER A 17 -15.86 -16.55 0.09
N ASP A 18 -15.94 -17.21 -1.06
CA ASP A 18 -14.81 -17.94 -1.64
C ASP A 18 -13.83 -17.02 -2.39
N GLU A 19 -12.80 -17.60 -2.98
CA GLU A 19 -11.81 -16.88 -3.79
C GLU A 19 -12.23 -16.78 -5.26
N LEU A 20 -11.91 -15.66 -5.89
CA LEU A 20 -11.92 -15.50 -7.35
C LEU A 20 -10.55 -15.01 -7.80
N ILE A 21 -9.83 -15.88 -8.50
CA ILE A 21 -8.57 -15.52 -9.16
C ILE A 21 -8.88 -14.96 -10.55
N VAL A 22 -8.28 -13.84 -10.92
CA VAL A 22 -8.36 -13.19 -12.23
C VAL A 22 -6.95 -13.06 -12.78
N THR A 23 -6.66 -13.65 -13.94
CA THR A 23 -5.29 -13.77 -14.48
C THR A 23 -5.12 -13.20 -15.89
N GLY A 24 -6.21 -12.79 -16.54
CA GLY A 24 -6.17 -12.18 -17.87
C GLY A 24 -5.95 -10.67 -17.77
N ALA A 25 -5.13 -10.10 -18.65
CA ALA A 25 -5.03 -8.65 -18.81
C ALA A 25 -6.37 -8.13 -19.35
N ASN A 26 -7.07 -7.36 -18.52
CA ASN A 26 -8.45 -6.97 -18.74
C ASN A 26 -8.53 -5.48 -19.06
N ASP A 27 -9.41 -5.08 -19.98
CA ASP A 27 -9.60 -3.67 -20.35
C ASP A 27 -11.02 -3.15 -20.06
N TYR A 28 -11.81 -3.91 -19.31
CA TYR A 28 -13.18 -3.50 -18.99
C TYR A 28 -13.22 -2.22 -18.17
N SER A 29 -14.19 -1.35 -18.47
CA SER A 29 -14.30 -0.01 -17.89
C SER A 29 -15.43 0.14 -16.88
N GLY A 30 -16.34 -0.84 -16.76
CA GLY A 30 -17.43 -0.82 -15.78
C GLY A 30 -17.01 -1.08 -14.34
N GLY A 31 -15.71 -1.34 -14.11
CA GLY A 31 -15.10 -1.51 -12.80
C GLY A 31 -15.27 -2.89 -12.19
N THR A 32 -14.84 -3.01 -10.93
CA THR A 32 -14.85 -4.25 -10.16
C THR A 32 -15.55 -4.01 -8.83
N THR A 33 -16.50 -4.87 -8.47
CA THR A 33 -17.15 -4.84 -7.15
C THR A 33 -16.83 -6.12 -6.40
N ILE A 34 -16.26 -6.01 -5.20
CA ILE A 34 -15.97 -7.13 -4.30
C ILE A 34 -16.90 -6.98 -3.09
N SER A 35 -18.01 -7.70 -3.09
CA SER A 35 -18.98 -7.66 -1.99
C SER A 35 -18.67 -8.64 -0.86
N GLY A 36 -17.70 -9.55 -1.05
CA GLY A 36 -17.26 -10.52 -0.05
C GLY A 36 -16.25 -11.53 -0.60
N GLY A 37 -15.60 -12.25 0.33
CA GLY A 37 -14.51 -13.18 0.02
C GLY A 37 -13.27 -12.45 -0.50
N THR A 38 -12.44 -13.16 -1.26
CA THR A 38 -11.19 -12.64 -1.81
C THR A 38 -11.24 -12.59 -3.33
N LEU A 39 -10.84 -11.48 -3.92
CA LEU A 39 -10.46 -11.40 -5.33
C LEU A 39 -8.93 -11.35 -5.41
N ILE A 40 -8.34 -12.23 -6.21
CA ILE A 40 -6.89 -12.36 -6.37
C ILE A 40 -6.53 -11.99 -7.80
N ALA A 41 -5.60 -11.04 -7.95
CA ALA A 41 -5.02 -10.65 -9.23
C ALA A 41 -3.50 -10.71 -9.12
N ASP A 42 -2.85 -11.60 -9.87
CA ASP A 42 -1.38 -11.67 -9.84
C ASP A 42 -0.76 -10.36 -10.35
N HIS A 43 -1.40 -9.71 -11.31
CA HIS A 43 -1.00 -8.40 -11.87
C HIS A 43 -2.17 -7.41 -11.80
N ALA A 44 -1.88 -6.14 -11.49
CA ALA A 44 -2.88 -5.08 -11.36
C ALA A 44 -3.69 -4.83 -12.64
N ASP A 45 -3.09 -5.05 -13.83
CA ASP A 45 -3.75 -4.93 -15.14
C ASP A 45 -4.89 -5.96 -15.36
N SER A 46 -5.03 -6.93 -14.47
CA SER A 46 -6.15 -7.86 -14.46
C SER A 46 -7.44 -7.25 -13.92
N LEU A 47 -7.41 -6.04 -13.35
CA LEU A 47 -8.57 -5.39 -12.71
C LEU A 47 -9.33 -4.41 -13.62
N GLY A 48 -8.96 -4.32 -14.90
CA GLY A 48 -9.56 -3.38 -15.84
C GLY A 48 -9.20 -1.94 -15.53
N THR A 49 -9.96 -1.00 -16.10
CA THR A 49 -9.70 0.45 -15.98
C THR A 49 -10.72 1.18 -15.10
N GLY A 50 -11.85 0.55 -14.76
CA GLY A 50 -12.88 1.14 -13.91
C GLY A 50 -12.55 1.08 -12.41
N ALA A 51 -13.29 1.81 -11.59
CA ALA A 51 -13.08 1.81 -10.13
C ALA A 51 -13.25 0.41 -9.50
N VAL A 52 -12.57 0.19 -8.37
CA VAL A 52 -12.70 -1.01 -7.54
C VAL A 52 -13.43 -0.66 -6.25
N ALA A 53 -14.66 -1.14 -6.10
CA ALA A 53 -15.44 -1.03 -4.87
C ALA A 53 -15.25 -2.30 -4.02
N ASN A 54 -14.46 -2.21 -2.95
CA ASN A 54 -14.04 -3.35 -2.14
C ASN A 54 -14.70 -3.35 -0.75
N SER A 55 -15.43 -4.40 -0.45
CA SER A 55 -15.97 -4.72 0.89
C SER A 55 -15.50 -6.10 1.38
N GLY A 56 -14.59 -6.76 0.65
CA GLY A 56 -13.98 -8.04 1.01
C GLY A 56 -12.46 -7.89 1.11
N VAL A 57 -11.73 -8.77 0.42
CA VAL A 57 -10.27 -8.70 0.29
C VAL A 57 -9.90 -8.58 -1.18
N LEU A 58 -9.08 -7.59 -1.51
CA LEU A 58 -8.41 -7.49 -2.80
C LEU A 58 -6.94 -7.88 -2.61
N GLN A 59 -6.52 -8.97 -3.22
CA GLN A 59 -5.13 -9.41 -3.22
C GLN A 59 -4.49 -9.11 -4.57
N VAL A 60 -3.36 -8.39 -4.57
CA VAL A 60 -2.64 -8.01 -5.79
C VAL A 60 -1.16 -8.40 -5.68
N GLY A 61 -0.60 -9.02 -6.71
CA GLY A 61 0.80 -9.44 -6.75
C GLY A 61 1.77 -8.32 -7.12
N GLU A 62 1.59 -7.73 -8.30
CA GLU A 62 2.50 -6.70 -8.83
C GLU A 62 1.82 -5.80 -9.88
N GLY A 63 2.53 -4.77 -10.34
CA GLY A 63 2.10 -3.85 -11.41
C GLY A 63 1.63 -2.50 -10.90
N GLU A 64 0.94 -1.76 -11.76
CA GLU A 64 0.44 -0.40 -11.47
C GLU A 64 -1.08 -0.47 -11.26
N LEU A 65 -1.54 -0.18 -10.04
CA LEU A 65 -2.97 -0.09 -9.73
C LEU A 65 -3.44 1.35 -9.92
N GLU A 66 -3.89 1.65 -11.13
CA GLU A 66 -4.43 2.96 -11.53
C GLU A 66 -5.90 3.15 -11.10
N ASN A 67 -6.58 2.07 -10.70
CA ASN A 67 -7.99 2.13 -10.33
C ASN A 67 -8.18 2.88 -9.01
N THR A 68 -9.21 3.74 -8.94
CA THR A 68 -9.76 4.21 -7.65
C THR A 68 -10.21 3.01 -6.81
N LEU A 69 -9.55 2.76 -5.68
CA LEU A 69 -9.94 1.74 -4.71
C LEU A 69 -10.71 2.36 -3.55
N SER A 70 -11.92 1.84 -3.31
CA SER A 70 -12.86 2.38 -2.31
C SER A 70 -13.48 1.29 -1.43
N GLY A 71 -14.10 1.71 -0.32
CA GLY A 71 -14.90 0.85 0.55
C GLY A 71 -14.20 0.41 1.84
N THR A 72 -14.76 -0.60 2.51
CA THR A 72 -14.30 -1.06 3.84
C THR A 72 -13.45 -2.34 3.78
N GLY A 73 -13.25 -2.90 2.60
CA GLY A 73 -12.43 -4.09 2.40
C GLY A 73 -10.94 -3.80 2.49
N SER A 74 -10.13 -4.85 2.67
CA SER A 74 -8.67 -4.75 2.76
C SER A 74 -7.97 -4.91 1.42
N LEU A 75 -6.78 -4.32 1.33
CA LEU A 75 -5.80 -4.58 0.27
C LEU A 75 -4.71 -5.50 0.81
N VAL A 76 -4.31 -6.51 0.03
CA VAL A 76 -3.19 -7.41 0.37
C VAL A 76 -2.21 -7.42 -0.79
N LYS A 77 -1.02 -6.86 -0.59
CA LYS A 77 0.11 -6.97 -1.50
C LYS A 77 0.80 -8.32 -1.27
N THR A 78 0.86 -9.14 -2.31
CA THR A 78 1.52 -10.45 -2.31
C THR A 78 2.59 -10.52 -3.38
N GLY A 79 3.34 -11.63 -3.45
CA GLY A 79 4.38 -11.80 -4.45
C GLY A 79 5.60 -10.90 -4.22
N THR A 80 6.72 -11.26 -4.84
CA THR A 80 8.00 -10.59 -4.60
C THR A 80 8.17 -9.30 -5.44
N GLY A 81 7.25 -9.03 -6.36
CA GLY A 81 7.31 -7.87 -7.25
C GLY A 81 6.91 -6.54 -6.58
N GLU A 82 6.86 -5.50 -7.39
CA GLU A 82 6.45 -4.16 -6.98
C GLU A 82 4.99 -3.91 -7.36
N LEU A 83 4.22 -3.34 -6.44
CA LEU A 83 2.88 -2.82 -6.70
C LEU A 83 2.88 -1.33 -6.42
N THR A 84 2.52 -0.52 -7.40
CA THR A 84 2.38 0.93 -7.25
C THR A 84 0.91 1.32 -7.17
N LEU A 85 0.54 2.16 -6.21
CA LEU A 85 -0.81 2.69 -6.06
C LEU A 85 -0.92 4.09 -6.67
N ASN A 86 -1.48 4.18 -7.88
CA ASN A 86 -1.63 5.43 -8.64
C ASN A 86 -3.07 5.96 -8.67
N GLY A 87 -4.04 5.17 -8.22
CA GLY A 87 -5.44 5.59 -8.13
C GLY A 87 -5.73 6.54 -6.96
N ASP A 88 -6.81 7.31 -7.10
CA ASP A 88 -7.38 8.11 -6.00
C ASP A 88 -8.07 7.16 -5.00
N ASN A 89 -7.36 6.71 -3.98
CA ASN A 89 -7.82 5.67 -3.07
C ASN A 89 -8.47 6.24 -1.79
N ASP A 90 -9.66 5.75 -1.44
CA ASP A 90 -10.40 6.18 -0.24
C ASP A 90 -10.89 4.99 0.62
N TYR A 91 -10.31 3.81 0.41
CA TYR A 91 -10.63 2.63 1.21
C TYR A 91 -10.22 2.80 2.68
N SER A 92 -11.00 2.16 3.54
CA SER A 92 -10.89 2.26 5.00
C SER A 92 -10.54 0.93 5.68
N GLY A 93 -10.53 -0.17 4.93
CA GLY A 93 -9.93 -1.42 5.40
C GLY A 93 -8.40 -1.29 5.45
N GLY A 94 -7.77 -2.20 6.18
CA GLY A 94 -6.31 -2.20 6.30
C GLY A 94 -5.60 -2.63 5.02
N THR A 95 -4.30 -2.35 4.99
CA THR A 95 -3.37 -2.79 3.95
C THR A 95 -2.37 -3.76 4.55
N THR A 96 -2.28 -4.96 3.99
CA THR A 96 -1.26 -5.95 4.37
C THR A 96 -0.24 -6.07 3.26
N ILE A 97 1.05 -5.97 3.59
CA ILE A 97 2.16 -6.22 2.67
C ILE A 97 2.83 -7.52 3.11
N ASP A 98 2.42 -8.63 2.50
CA ASP A 98 2.95 -9.95 2.86
C ASP A 98 4.39 -10.14 2.36
N ASP A 99 4.68 -9.63 1.16
CA ASP A 99 6.00 -9.72 0.52
C ASP A 99 6.15 -8.65 -0.60
N GLY A 100 7.39 -8.46 -1.06
CA GLY A 100 7.74 -7.53 -2.13
C GLY A 100 7.67 -6.07 -1.71
N VAL A 101 7.31 -5.20 -2.65
CA VAL A 101 7.32 -3.74 -2.47
C VAL A 101 5.93 -3.17 -2.77
N LEU A 102 5.38 -2.39 -1.84
CA LEU A 102 4.25 -1.50 -2.09
C LEU A 102 4.77 -0.07 -2.23
N ILE A 103 4.44 0.60 -3.33
CA ILE A 103 4.90 1.96 -3.66
C ILE A 103 3.69 2.89 -3.68
N ALA A 104 3.80 4.02 -2.98
CA ALA A 104 2.84 5.11 -3.04
C ALA A 104 3.60 6.44 -3.15
N ASP A 105 3.45 7.14 -4.28
CA ASP A 105 4.09 8.45 -4.45
C ASP A 105 3.58 9.47 -3.41
N ASN A 106 2.30 9.37 -3.04
CA ASN A 106 1.70 10.15 -1.96
C ASN A 106 1.07 9.23 -0.92
N ALA A 107 1.26 9.55 0.37
CA ALA A 107 0.70 8.80 1.49
C ALA A 107 -0.84 8.68 1.42
N ASP A 108 -1.55 9.65 0.85
CA ASP A 108 -3.01 9.62 0.71
C ASP A 108 -3.49 8.43 -0.17
N SER A 109 -2.63 7.88 -1.04
CA SER A 109 -2.95 6.69 -1.86
C SER A 109 -3.06 5.39 -1.05
N LEU A 110 -2.64 5.38 0.22
CA LEU A 110 -2.65 4.20 1.11
C LEU A 110 -3.97 4.03 1.88
N GLY A 111 -4.98 4.85 1.58
CA GLY A 111 -6.25 4.82 2.28
C GLY A 111 -6.11 5.20 3.76
N SER A 112 -7.09 4.80 4.58
CA SER A 112 -7.17 5.23 5.99
C SER A 112 -7.03 4.11 7.03
N GLY A 113 -6.98 2.85 6.60
CA GLY A 113 -6.82 1.70 7.49
C GLY A 113 -5.38 1.46 7.93
N ASP A 114 -5.18 0.63 8.95
CA ASP A 114 -3.83 0.27 9.43
C ASP A 114 -3.02 -0.47 8.35
N ILE A 115 -1.70 -0.36 8.42
CA ILE A 115 -0.76 -1.03 7.53
C ILE A 115 0.02 -2.08 8.33
N ASP A 116 -0.12 -3.36 7.95
CA ASP A 116 0.71 -4.48 8.44
C ASP A 116 1.76 -4.80 7.38
N ASN A 117 3.00 -4.40 7.63
CA ASN A 117 4.09 -4.50 6.68
C ASN A 117 5.07 -5.62 7.05
N SER A 118 5.18 -6.65 6.21
CA SER A 118 6.22 -7.67 6.27
C SER A 118 7.22 -7.58 5.09
N GLY A 119 6.95 -6.71 4.11
CA GLY A 119 7.82 -6.44 2.96
C GLY A 119 8.49 -5.07 3.03
N VAL A 120 8.37 -4.31 1.95
CA VAL A 120 8.86 -2.92 1.86
C VAL A 120 7.70 -1.99 1.51
N LEU A 121 7.51 -0.95 2.32
CA LEU A 121 6.64 0.16 1.98
C LEU A 121 7.49 1.35 1.52
N GLN A 122 7.32 1.80 0.28
CA GLN A 122 7.95 3.02 -0.22
C GLN A 122 6.91 4.14 -0.30
N VAL A 123 7.24 5.30 0.27
CA VAL A 123 6.35 6.47 0.27
C VAL A 123 7.12 7.72 -0.16
N GLY A 124 6.57 8.46 -1.13
CA GLY A 124 7.21 9.65 -1.70
C GLY A 124 7.05 10.89 -0.83
N GLU A 125 5.83 11.27 -0.53
CA GLU A 125 5.49 12.48 0.23
C GLU A 125 4.11 12.40 0.89
N GLY A 126 3.75 13.41 1.68
CA GLY A 126 2.44 13.55 2.32
C GLY A 126 2.45 13.24 3.82
N GLU A 127 1.27 12.98 4.37
CA GLU A 127 1.11 12.63 5.79
C GLU A 127 0.66 11.17 5.93
N LEU A 128 1.54 10.30 6.41
CA LEU A 128 1.18 8.92 6.72
C LEU A 128 0.48 8.88 8.08
N LYS A 129 -0.86 8.87 8.03
CA LYS A 129 -1.74 8.84 9.21
C LYS A 129 -2.04 7.42 9.69
N ASN A 130 -1.79 6.43 8.85
CA ASN A 130 -2.05 5.03 9.12
C ASN A 130 -1.13 4.54 10.26
N THR A 131 -1.64 3.69 11.14
CA THR A 131 -0.81 2.88 12.05
C THR A 131 0.08 1.98 11.18
N LEU A 132 1.41 2.13 11.26
CA LEU A 132 2.34 1.25 10.55
C LEU A 132 2.96 0.24 11.52
N SER A 133 2.74 -1.04 11.23
CA SER A 133 3.17 -2.16 12.05
C SER A 133 3.93 -3.23 11.26
N GLY A 134 4.49 -4.21 11.95
CA GLY A 134 5.09 -5.40 11.35
C GLY A 134 6.62 -5.41 11.35
N THR A 135 7.20 -6.29 10.52
CA THR A 135 8.65 -6.54 10.46
C THR A 135 9.34 -5.97 9.22
N GLY A 136 8.54 -5.50 8.27
CA GLY A 136 8.99 -4.88 7.03
C GLY A 136 9.57 -3.49 7.24
N SER A 137 10.24 -2.98 6.19
CA SER A 137 10.91 -1.68 6.20
C SER A 137 10.06 -0.57 5.60
N LEU A 138 10.28 0.65 6.08
CA LEU A 138 9.80 1.89 5.46
C LEU A 138 10.92 2.53 4.64
N VAL A 139 10.61 2.98 3.42
CA VAL A 139 11.54 3.74 2.58
C VAL A 139 10.89 5.06 2.17
N LYS A 140 11.46 6.16 2.62
CA LYS A 140 11.15 7.49 2.09
C LYS A 140 11.86 7.67 0.75
N ILE A 141 11.09 7.82 -0.31
CA ILE A 141 11.55 8.09 -1.68
C ILE A 141 11.18 9.51 -2.11
N GLY A 142 11.69 9.97 -3.25
CA GLY A 142 11.35 11.28 -3.81
C GLY A 142 11.87 12.48 -2.99
N THR A 143 11.85 13.66 -3.61
CA THR A 143 12.43 14.88 -3.04
C THR A 143 11.51 15.59 -2.03
N GLY A 144 10.26 15.15 -1.91
CA GLY A 144 9.23 15.78 -1.07
C GLY A 144 9.41 15.50 0.43
N GLU A 145 8.42 15.94 1.21
CA GLU A 145 8.37 15.72 2.66
C GLU A 145 7.34 14.63 2.98
N LEU A 146 7.74 13.67 3.82
CA LEU A 146 6.84 12.68 4.39
C LEU A 146 6.77 12.89 5.90
N THR A 147 5.57 13.08 6.44
CA THR A 147 5.33 13.19 7.87
C THR A 147 4.69 11.92 8.41
N LEU A 148 5.27 11.35 9.46
CA LEU A 148 4.72 10.20 10.17
C LEU A 148 3.80 10.69 11.30
N ASN A 149 2.48 10.54 11.11
CA ASN A 149 1.45 10.98 12.04
C ASN A 149 0.63 9.83 12.66
N GLY A 150 0.87 8.59 12.21
CA GLY A 150 0.27 7.39 12.79
C GLY A 150 1.02 6.85 14.01
N ASP A 151 0.35 5.96 14.75
CA ASP A 151 0.96 5.18 15.83
C ASP A 151 1.81 4.06 15.23
N ASN A 152 3.12 4.23 15.16
CA ASN A 152 3.99 3.29 14.46
C ASN A 152 4.73 2.35 15.42
N ASP A 153 4.62 1.04 15.21
CA ASP A 153 5.30 0.01 16.00
C ASP A 153 6.12 -0.99 15.17
N TYR A 154 6.31 -0.70 13.88
CA TYR A 154 7.13 -1.52 12.99
C TYR A 154 8.57 -1.68 13.51
N SER A 155 9.13 -2.86 13.23
CA SER A 155 10.44 -3.28 13.72
C SER A 155 11.52 -3.38 12.63
N GLY A 156 11.13 -3.31 11.36
CA GLY A 156 12.05 -3.17 10.25
C GLY A 156 12.71 -1.79 10.21
N GLY A 157 13.74 -1.66 9.38
CA GLY A 157 14.50 -0.41 9.24
C GLY A 157 13.74 0.68 8.49
N THR A 158 14.23 1.91 8.63
CA THR A 158 13.75 3.09 7.92
C THR A 158 14.86 3.62 7.03
N THR A 159 14.63 3.68 5.73
CA THR A 159 15.59 4.26 4.77
C THR A 159 15.07 5.60 4.27
N ILE A 160 15.89 6.64 4.31
CA ILE A 160 15.59 7.94 3.72
C ILE A 160 16.50 8.09 2.51
N SER A 161 15.97 7.74 1.34
CA SER A 161 16.74 7.72 0.10
C SER A 161 16.95 9.13 -0.45
N ASP A 162 15.95 10.01 -0.29
CA ASP A 162 15.97 11.41 -0.69
C ASP A 162 14.89 12.21 0.07
N GLY A 163 14.93 13.54 -0.02
CA GLY A 163 13.95 14.44 0.59
C GLY A 163 14.02 14.48 2.11
N THR A 164 12.86 14.73 2.74
CA THR A 164 12.74 14.87 4.20
C THR A 164 11.75 13.86 4.78
N LEU A 165 12.17 13.12 5.81
CA LEU A 165 11.27 12.39 6.70
C LEU A 165 11.09 13.19 8.00
N ILE A 166 9.84 13.46 8.34
CA ILE A 166 9.44 14.22 9.53
C ILE A 166 8.74 13.25 10.49
N ALA A 167 9.21 13.19 11.74
CA ALA A 167 8.55 12.49 12.82
C ALA A 167 8.36 13.47 14.00
N ASP A 168 7.11 13.78 14.34
CA ASP A 168 6.80 14.70 15.44
C ASP A 168 7.25 14.15 16.80
N HIS A 169 7.27 12.83 16.94
CA HIS A 169 7.84 12.13 18.08
C HIS A 169 8.80 11.02 17.63
N ALA A 170 9.87 10.82 18.39
CA ALA A 170 10.91 9.85 18.03
C ALA A 170 10.42 8.40 17.99
N ASP A 171 9.35 8.05 18.71
CA ASP A 171 8.75 6.71 18.69
C ASP A 171 7.95 6.42 17.41
N SER A 172 7.57 7.44 16.63
CA SER A 172 6.96 7.27 15.30
C SER A 172 7.90 6.61 14.27
N LEU A 173 9.20 6.49 14.57
CA LEU A 173 10.21 5.88 13.69
C LEU A 173 10.37 4.37 13.90
N GLY A 174 9.48 3.74 14.66
CA GLY A 174 9.56 2.32 14.97
C GLY A 174 10.84 1.97 15.76
N THR A 175 11.25 0.71 15.71
CA THR A 175 12.41 0.22 16.49
C THR A 175 13.64 -0.16 15.66
N GLY A 176 13.53 -0.18 14.33
CA GLY A 176 14.61 -0.57 13.43
C GLY A 176 15.72 0.48 13.28
N ALA A 177 16.80 0.13 12.59
CA ALA A 177 17.85 1.08 12.24
C ALA A 177 17.36 2.09 11.18
N ILE A 178 17.93 3.30 11.20
CA ILE A 178 17.66 4.35 10.23
C ILE A 178 18.89 4.53 9.35
N ASP A 179 18.71 4.41 8.03
CA ASP A 179 19.71 4.74 7.03
C ASP A 179 19.32 6.05 6.32
N ASN A 180 20.07 7.13 6.56
CA ASN A 180 19.67 8.47 6.16
C ASN A 180 20.62 9.08 5.11
N SER A 181 20.22 9.02 3.84
CA SER A 181 20.84 9.76 2.73
C SER A 181 20.16 11.12 2.44
N GLY A 182 19.05 11.43 3.11
CA GLY A 182 18.32 12.69 3.00
C GLY A 182 18.33 13.49 4.31
N VAL A 183 17.17 14.05 4.66
CA VAL A 183 16.95 14.79 5.90
C VAL A 183 16.01 14.01 6.81
N LEU A 184 16.44 13.77 8.04
CA LEU A 184 15.57 13.31 9.13
C LEU A 184 15.30 14.47 10.08
N GLN A 185 14.04 14.86 10.22
CA GLN A 185 13.58 15.82 11.21
C GLN A 185 12.81 15.07 12.31
N VAL A 186 13.31 15.13 13.55
CA VAL A 186 12.67 14.52 14.72
C VAL A 186 12.27 15.62 15.70
N GLY A 187 11.03 15.59 16.15
CA GLY A 187 10.49 16.47 17.18
C GLY A 187 10.86 16.00 18.58
N GLU A 188 9.85 15.73 19.40
CA GLU A 188 10.02 15.36 20.82
C GLU A 188 10.45 13.89 20.99
N GLY A 189 10.93 13.54 22.19
CA GLY A 189 11.32 12.18 22.55
C GLY A 189 12.82 11.88 22.40
N GLU A 190 13.22 10.68 22.83
CA GLU A 190 14.58 10.18 22.68
C GLU A 190 14.64 9.24 21.47
N LEU A 191 15.48 9.57 20.49
CA LEU A 191 15.73 8.69 19.36
C LEU A 191 16.58 7.49 19.81
N LYS A 192 15.97 6.31 19.80
CA LYS A 192 16.62 5.04 20.21
C LYS A 192 17.18 4.24 19.03
N ASN A 193 16.79 4.60 17.80
CA ASN A 193 17.21 3.93 16.59
C ASN A 193 18.72 4.13 16.37
N THR A 194 19.39 3.12 15.80
CA THR A 194 20.75 3.30 15.30
C THR A 194 20.69 4.09 14.00
N LEU A 195 21.50 5.14 13.84
CA LEU A 195 21.53 6.00 12.66
C LEU A 195 22.80 5.78 11.84
N SER A 196 22.65 5.53 10.55
CA SER A 196 23.72 5.51 9.53
C SER A 196 23.42 6.50 8.38
N GLY A 197 24.39 6.69 7.50
CA GLY A 197 24.27 7.46 6.26
C GLY A 197 25.46 7.23 5.34
#